data_AF-A0A7Y3GZ52-F1
#
_entry.id   AF-A0A7Y3GZ52-F1
#
_cell.length_a   1.000
_cell.length_b   1.000
_cell.length_c   1.000
_cell.angle_alpha   90.00
_cell.angle_beta   90.00
_cell.angle_gamma   90.00
#
_symmetry.space_group_name_H-M   'P 1'
#
loop_
_entity.id
_entity.type
_entity.pdbx_description
1 polymer ?
#
loop_
_entity_poly.entity_id
_entity_poly.type
_entity_poly.pdbx_seq_one_letter_code
_entity_poly.pdbx_strand_id
1 'polypeptide(L)'
;MSDRVLAGGPTPADAGGIMTVDPKTDARLGRPPRLGHDAWLRMAFLHLRRGPYPEATRRIRRTAKTWGPASPSEGGAPGGYHETLTLAWIRLIAAQMDRPENFSRFIARNRPLRDPGAVLAYYSPERLATKRASREFVLPDRARLPGASAMAQTGTFEPLTRGASS
;
A
#
# COMPACT_ATOMS: atom_id res chain seq x y z
N MET A 1 -12.04 59.98 13.48
CA MET A 1 -11.78 59.21 12.25
C MET A 1 -10.54 58.36 12.47
N SER A 2 -10.75 57.07 12.70
CA SER A 2 -9.94 55.96 12.18
C SER A 2 -10.25 54.72 13.00
N ASP A 3 -11.03 53.88 12.34
CA ASP A 3 -11.49 52.56 12.68
C ASP A 3 -10.31 51.57 12.76
N ARG A 4 -10.27 50.70 13.77
CA ARG A 4 -9.51 49.43 13.66
C ARG A 4 -10.04 48.35 14.61
N VAL A 5 -11.09 47.68 14.14
CA VAL A 5 -11.26 46.22 14.05
C VAL A 5 -10.42 45.34 15.02
N LEU A 6 -11.14 44.79 16.00
CA LEU A 6 -11.13 43.41 16.52
C LEU A 6 -9.92 42.52 16.19
N ALA A 7 -9.06 42.28 17.18
CA ALA A 7 -8.17 41.13 17.22
C ALA A 7 -8.76 40.05 18.15
N GLY A 8 -9.68 39.24 17.61
CA GLY A 8 -10.00 37.93 18.19
C GLY A 8 -8.89 36.95 17.82
N GLY A 9 -7.98 36.68 18.74
CA GLY A 9 -7.00 35.61 18.57
C GLY A 9 -7.69 34.24 18.64
N PRO A 10 -7.41 33.30 17.72
CA PRO A 10 -7.94 31.95 17.85
C PRO A 10 -7.24 31.20 19.00
N THR A 11 -8.07 30.67 19.89
CA THR A 11 -7.77 29.75 20.99
C THR A 11 -7.16 28.43 20.45
N PRO A 12 -6.24 27.77 21.18
CA PRO A 12 -5.65 26.51 20.76
C PRO A 12 -6.64 25.37 21.02
N ALA A 13 -7.27 24.86 19.97
CA ALA A 13 -8.03 23.62 20.02
C ALA A 13 -7.77 22.81 18.75
N ASP A 14 -7.62 21.50 18.96
CA ASP A 14 -7.43 20.44 17.96
C ASP A 14 -6.04 20.31 17.33
N ALA A 15 -5.12 19.86 18.19
CA ALA A 15 -4.06 18.93 17.83
C ALA A 15 -4.66 17.61 17.26
N GLY A 16 -5.13 17.68 16.02
CA GLY A 16 -5.52 16.56 15.19
C GLY A 16 -4.82 16.69 13.86
N GLY A 17 -3.49 16.67 13.87
CA GLY A 17 -2.67 16.76 12.66
C GLY A 17 -3.02 15.63 11.71
N ILE A 18 -3.92 15.91 10.76
CA ILE A 18 -4.01 15.17 9.51
C ILE A 18 -2.60 15.30 8.92
N MET A 19 -1.82 14.23 8.92
CA MET A 19 -0.61 14.19 8.11
C MET A 19 -1.07 14.44 6.67
N THR A 20 -0.94 15.67 6.20
CA THR A 20 -1.05 15.99 4.79
C THR A 20 0.08 15.25 4.12
N VAL A 21 -0.23 14.06 3.59
CA VAL A 21 0.68 13.32 2.73
C VAL A 21 0.99 14.22 1.54
N ASP A 22 2.27 14.57 1.41
CA ASP A 22 2.74 15.47 0.35
C ASP A 22 2.23 14.97 -1.01
N PRO A 23 1.72 15.82 -1.90
CA PRO A 23 1.18 15.42 -3.20
C PRO A 23 2.20 14.67 -4.08
N LYS A 24 3.51 14.83 -3.84
CA LYS A 24 4.59 14.06 -4.46
C LYS A 24 4.66 12.62 -3.95
N THR A 25 4.18 12.36 -2.73
CA THR A 25 4.03 11.03 -2.13
C THR A 25 2.82 10.29 -2.72
N ASP A 26 1.70 10.99 -2.96
CA ASP A 26 0.52 10.43 -3.67
C ASP A 26 0.88 9.97 -5.10
N ALA A 27 1.76 10.70 -5.78
CA ALA A 27 2.30 10.31 -7.09
C ALA A 27 3.26 9.09 -7.04
N ARG A 28 3.92 8.82 -5.92
CA ARG A 28 4.89 7.71 -5.80
C ARG A 28 4.25 6.35 -5.49
N LEU A 29 3.00 6.33 -5.01
CA LEU A 29 2.31 5.11 -4.57
C LEU A 29 1.44 4.43 -5.64
N GLY A 30 1.62 4.79 -6.92
CA GLY A 30 1.06 4.02 -8.03
C GLY A 30 -0.47 4.12 -8.14
N ARG A 31 -0.97 5.34 -8.34
CA ARG A 31 -2.38 5.59 -8.67
C ARG A 31 -2.65 5.28 -10.15
N PRO A 32 -3.59 4.39 -10.51
CA PRO A 32 -4.12 4.37 -11.87
C PRO A 32 -5.07 5.58 -12.06
N PRO A 33 -4.86 6.44 -13.06
CA PRO A 33 -5.55 7.74 -13.19
C PRO A 33 -7.04 7.68 -13.61
N ARG A 34 -7.77 6.59 -13.34
CA ARG A 34 -9.22 6.50 -13.68
C ARG A 34 -10.13 5.93 -12.59
N LEU A 35 -9.59 5.27 -11.57
CA LEU A 35 -10.34 4.77 -10.42
C LEU A 35 -9.57 5.18 -9.16
N GLY A 36 -10.20 5.94 -8.27
CA GLY A 36 -9.61 6.27 -6.97
C GLY A 36 -9.28 5.01 -6.16
N HIS A 37 -8.40 5.15 -5.17
CA HIS A 37 -7.98 4.07 -4.26
C HIS A 37 -9.16 3.24 -3.71
N ASP A 38 -10.23 3.89 -3.26
CA ASP A 38 -11.46 3.26 -2.77
C ASP A 38 -12.11 2.30 -3.79
N ALA A 39 -12.11 2.65 -5.08
CA ALA A 39 -12.69 1.81 -6.12
C ALA A 39 -11.84 0.56 -6.38
N TRP A 40 -10.52 0.69 -6.30
CA TRP A 40 -9.61 -0.46 -6.37
C TRP A 40 -9.77 -1.39 -5.17
N LEU A 41 -9.86 -0.85 -3.95
CA LEU A 41 -10.14 -1.63 -2.73
C LEU A 41 -11.47 -2.39 -2.87
N ARG A 42 -12.52 -1.74 -3.38
CA ARG A 42 -13.82 -2.36 -3.61
C ARG A 42 -13.72 -3.52 -4.61
N MET A 43 -13.00 -3.35 -5.72
CA MET A 43 -12.79 -4.42 -6.70
C MET A 43 -12.08 -5.61 -6.06
N ALA A 44 -10.97 -5.38 -5.35
CA ALA A 44 -10.20 -6.43 -4.70
C ALA A 44 -11.03 -7.18 -3.65
N PHE A 45 -11.75 -6.46 -2.78
CA PHE A 45 -12.66 -7.04 -1.79
C PHE A 45 -13.73 -7.94 -2.43
N LEU A 46 -14.35 -7.49 -3.52
CA LEU A 46 -15.38 -8.27 -4.21
C LEU A 46 -14.84 -9.56 -4.83
N HIS A 47 -13.61 -9.54 -5.39
CA HIS A 47 -12.97 -10.75 -5.89
C HIS A 47 -12.63 -11.73 -4.76
N LEU A 48 -12.07 -11.23 -3.65
CA LEU A 48 -11.75 -12.05 -2.47
C LEU A 48 -13.01 -12.64 -1.82
N ARG A 49 -14.14 -11.93 -1.86
CA ARG A 49 -15.41 -12.44 -1.34
C ARG A 49 -15.97 -13.59 -2.18
N ARG A 50 -15.82 -13.55 -3.50
CA ARG A 50 -16.47 -14.46 -4.47
C ARG A 50 -15.79 -15.81 -4.63
N GLY A 51 -14.54 -15.97 -4.21
CA GLY A 51 -13.81 -17.21 -4.49
C GLY A 51 -12.61 -17.44 -3.58
N PRO A 52 -11.90 -18.57 -3.79
CA PRO A 52 -10.72 -18.92 -3.02
C PRO A 52 -9.59 -17.93 -3.27
N TYR A 53 -8.78 -17.67 -2.24
CA TYR A 53 -7.72 -16.66 -2.24
C TYR A 53 -6.77 -16.73 -3.46
N PRO A 54 -6.29 -17.91 -3.92
CA PRO A 54 -5.40 -17.98 -5.08
C PRO A 54 -6.07 -17.51 -6.38
N GLU A 55 -7.33 -17.88 -6.61
CA GLU A 55 -8.05 -17.50 -7.83
C GLU A 55 -8.45 -16.03 -7.81
N ALA A 56 -8.90 -15.53 -6.65
CA ALA A 56 -9.17 -14.11 -6.45
C ALA A 56 -7.90 -13.27 -6.70
N THR A 57 -6.76 -13.69 -6.14
CA THR A 57 -5.47 -13.03 -6.35
C THR A 57 -5.10 -12.97 -7.82
N ARG A 58 -5.22 -14.09 -8.56
CA ARG A 58 -4.98 -14.11 -10.00
C ARG A 58 -5.87 -13.13 -10.77
N ARG A 59 -7.16 -13.06 -10.43
CA ARG A 59 -8.12 -12.14 -11.06
C ARG A 59 -7.76 -10.69 -10.79
N ILE A 60 -7.50 -10.32 -9.54
CA ILE A 60 -7.13 -8.96 -9.14
C ILE A 60 -5.85 -8.51 -9.85
N ARG A 61 -4.82 -9.37 -9.89
CA ARG A 61 -3.58 -9.09 -10.62
C ARG A 61 -3.83 -8.82 -12.11
N ARG A 62 -4.63 -9.65 -12.78
CA ARG A 62 -5.00 -9.43 -14.19
C ARG A 62 -5.72 -8.10 -14.37
N THR A 63 -6.72 -7.82 -13.54
CA THR A 63 -7.48 -6.56 -13.59
C THR A 63 -6.59 -5.34 -13.35
N ALA A 64 -5.68 -5.40 -12.37
CA ALA A 64 -4.72 -4.33 -12.11
C ALA A 64 -3.78 -4.08 -13.30
N LYS A 65 -3.33 -5.15 -13.98
CA LYS A 65 -2.52 -5.04 -15.21
C LYS A 65 -3.27 -4.40 -16.37
N THR A 66 -4.59 -4.60 -16.47
CA THR A 66 -5.41 -3.97 -17.54
C THR A 66 -5.68 -2.48 -17.30
N TRP A 67 -5.43 -1.97 -16.10
CA TRP A 67 -5.79 -0.60 -15.70
C TRP A 67 -4.63 0.39 -15.73
N GLY A 68 -3.39 -0.08 -15.83
CA GLY A 68 -2.19 0.76 -16.01
C GLY A 68 -1.61 0.65 -17.43
N PRO A 69 -0.73 1.58 -17.86
CA PRO A 69 0.13 1.36 -19.00
C PRO A 69 0.99 0.11 -18.79
N ALA A 70 1.28 -0.58 -19.89
CA ALA A 70 1.88 -1.93 -19.91
C ALA A 70 3.29 -2.03 -19.29
N SER A 71 3.93 -0.92 -18.93
CA SER A 71 5.28 -0.90 -18.37
C SER A 71 5.37 -0.02 -17.11
N PRO A 72 6.13 -0.45 -16.08
CA PRO A 72 6.54 0.43 -14.98
C PRO A 72 7.37 1.58 -15.54
N SER A 73 7.06 2.82 -15.16
CA SER A 73 7.92 3.97 -15.42
C SER A 73 9.32 3.71 -14.83
N GLU A 74 10.37 4.26 -15.43
CA GLU A 74 11.76 3.96 -15.06
C GLU A 74 12.13 4.27 -13.59
N GLY A 75 11.26 4.96 -12.85
CA GLY A 75 11.36 5.24 -11.41
C GLY A 75 10.32 4.53 -10.52
N GLY A 76 9.64 3.48 -10.98
CA GLY A 76 8.78 2.62 -10.15
C GLY A 76 7.33 3.08 -9.94
N ALA A 77 7.00 4.36 -10.15
CA ALA A 77 5.62 4.90 -10.26
C ALA A 77 5.68 6.33 -10.90
N PRO A 78 4.64 6.86 -11.61
CA PRO A 78 3.21 6.56 -11.51
C PRO A 78 2.56 6.11 -12.83
N GLY A 79 1.76 5.06 -12.76
CA GLY A 79 0.77 4.72 -13.78
C GLY A 79 0.65 3.21 -13.96
N GLY A 80 1.79 2.52 -14.05
CA GLY A 80 1.89 1.10 -14.37
C GLY A 80 1.56 0.15 -13.21
N TYR A 81 1.37 -1.12 -13.58
CA TYR A 81 1.19 -2.21 -12.61
C TYR A 81 2.42 -2.39 -11.71
N HIS A 82 2.18 -2.55 -10.41
CA HIS A 82 3.22 -2.83 -9.41
C HIS A 82 2.88 -4.10 -8.62
N GLU A 83 3.66 -5.16 -8.83
CA GLU A 83 3.39 -6.51 -8.29
C GLU A 83 3.39 -6.52 -6.76
N THR A 84 4.42 -5.96 -6.11
CA THR A 84 4.50 -5.97 -4.64
C THR A 84 3.35 -5.20 -3.99
N LEU A 85 3.04 -3.97 -4.44
CA LEU A 85 1.90 -3.20 -3.92
C LEU A 85 0.59 -3.95 -4.10
N THR A 86 0.34 -4.51 -5.29
CA THR A 86 -0.88 -5.27 -5.58
C THR A 86 -1.06 -6.42 -4.59
N LEU A 87 -0.03 -7.24 -4.41
CA LEU A 87 -0.07 -8.40 -3.52
C LEU A 87 -0.11 -8.02 -2.04
N ALA A 88 0.60 -6.97 -1.64
CA ALA A 88 0.55 -6.45 -0.28
C ALA A 88 -0.87 -6.03 0.09
N TRP A 89 -1.53 -5.25 -0.77
CA TRP A 89 -2.91 -4.83 -0.56
C TRP A 89 -3.90 -5.99 -0.53
N ILE A 90 -3.75 -6.98 -1.41
CA ILE A 90 -4.59 -8.20 -1.39
C ILE A 90 -4.49 -8.89 -0.03
N ARG A 91 -3.28 -9.01 0.54
CA ARG A 91 -3.06 -9.60 1.87
C ARG A 91 -3.68 -8.77 2.98
N LEU A 92 -3.48 -7.44 2.95
CA LEU A 92 -4.06 -6.53 3.94
C LEU A 92 -5.58 -6.60 3.94
N ILE A 93 -6.21 -6.63 2.76
CA ILE A 93 -7.67 -6.77 2.65
C ILE A 93 -8.10 -8.13 3.18
N ALA A 94 -7.50 -9.22 2.70
CA ALA A 94 -7.89 -10.58 3.07
C ALA A 94 -7.78 -10.85 4.58
N ALA A 95 -6.78 -10.27 5.25
CA ALA A 95 -6.58 -10.42 6.69
C ALA A 95 -7.62 -9.69 7.55
N GLN A 96 -8.27 -8.66 6.99
CA GLN A 96 -9.29 -7.86 7.69
C GLN A 96 -10.73 -8.25 7.31
N MET A 97 -10.88 -9.21 6.40
CA MET A 97 -12.18 -9.65 5.91
C MET A 97 -12.80 -10.66 6.87
N ASP A 98 -13.98 -10.30 7.41
CA ASP A 98 -14.87 -11.25 8.05
C ASP A 98 -16.03 -11.62 7.13
N ARG A 99 -16.51 -12.86 7.23
CA ARG A 99 -17.74 -13.29 6.54
C ARG A 99 -18.91 -13.29 7.53
N PRO A 100 -20.11 -12.80 7.15
CA PRO A 100 -20.53 -12.22 5.87
C PRO A 100 -20.63 -10.66 5.90
N GLU A 101 -19.54 -9.93 5.61
CA GLU A 101 -19.57 -8.46 5.58
C GLU A 101 -19.68 -7.86 4.16
N ASN A 102 -20.35 -6.70 4.00
CA ASN A 102 -20.37 -5.91 2.76
C ASN A 102 -19.26 -4.85 2.73
N PHE A 103 -18.92 -4.35 1.53
CA PHE A 103 -17.78 -3.43 1.39
C PHE A 103 -17.91 -2.15 2.22
N SER A 104 -19.12 -1.58 2.29
CA SER A 104 -19.36 -0.33 3.04
C SER A 104 -19.06 -0.47 4.53
N ARG A 105 -19.47 -1.59 5.14
CA ARG A 105 -19.15 -1.90 6.55
C ARG A 105 -17.66 -2.21 6.71
N PHE A 106 -17.11 -3.03 5.82
CA PHE A 106 -15.69 -3.41 5.83
C PHE A 106 -14.77 -2.19 5.84
N ILE A 107 -15.00 -1.22 4.93
CA ILE A 107 -14.14 -0.05 4.82
C ILE A 107 -14.39 0.98 5.94
N ALA A 108 -15.60 0.99 6.53
CA ALA A 108 -15.91 1.85 7.68
C ALA A 108 -15.19 1.36 8.94
N ARG A 109 -15.04 0.05 9.12
CA ARG A 109 -14.26 -0.59 10.20
C ARG A 109 -12.75 -0.46 9.96
N ASN A 110 -12.32 -0.63 8.72
CA ASN A 110 -10.92 -0.63 8.34
C ASN A 110 -10.49 0.69 7.68
N ARG A 111 -10.78 1.82 8.35
CA ARG A 111 -10.48 3.17 7.82
C ARG A 111 -9.02 3.35 7.38
N PRO A 112 -8.00 2.81 8.07
CA PRO A 112 -6.61 2.94 7.62
C PRO A 112 -6.37 2.36 6.22
N LEU A 113 -7.16 1.38 5.76
CA LEU A 113 -7.00 0.85 4.41
C LEU A 113 -7.33 1.87 3.32
N ARG A 114 -8.07 2.95 3.62
CA ARG A 114 -8.36 4.05 2.68
C ARG A 114 -7.17 4.97 2.43
N ASP A 115 -6.14 4.91 3.28
CA ASP A 115 -4.91 5.66 3.07
C ASP A 115 -3.98 4.85 2.15
N PRO A 116 -3.64 5.32 0.93
CA PRO A 116 -2.64 4.68 0.08
C PRO A 116 -1.29 4.50 0.78
N GLY A 117 -0.97 5.38 1.74
CA GLY A 117 0.24 5.34 2.55
C GLY A 117 0.29 4.22 3.58
N ALA A 118 -0.82 3.52 3.86
CA ALA A 118 -0.87 2.45 4.87
C ALA A 118 0.14 1.31 4.61
N VAL A 119 0.52 1.10 3.35
CA VAL A 119 1.54 0.10 2.98
C VAL A 119 2.94 0.46 3.51
N LEU A 120 3.22 1.74 3.78
CA LEU A 120 4.50 2.24 4.27
C LEU A 120 4.77 1.88 5.73
N ALA A 121 3.76 1.38 6.46
CA ALA A 121 3.95 0.74 7.75
C ALA A 121 4.74 -0.58 7.64
N TYR A 122 4.70 -1.23 6.46
CA TYR A 122 5.32 -2.53 6.21
C TYR A 122 6.55 -2.42 5.30
N TYR A 123 6.55 -1.46 4.39
CA TYR A 123 7.62 -1.28 3.40
C TYR A 123 8.29 0.08 3.52
N SER A 124 9.60 0.12 3.33
CA SER A 124 10.30 1.37 3.04
C SER A 124 9.99 1.88 1.62
N PRO A 125 9.95 3.20 1.42
CA PRO A 125 9.89 3.77 0.07
C PRO A 125 11.00 3.25 -0.85
N GLU A 126 12.20 3.05 -0.31
CA GLU A 126 13.38 2.58 -1.02
C GLU A 126 13.16 1.16 -1.55
N ARG A 127 12.59 0.26 -0.74
CA ARG A 127 12.27 -1.10 -1.16
C ARG A 127 11.19 -1.12 -2.26
N LEU A 128 10.16 -0.28 -2.14
CA LEU A 128 9.10 -0.17 -3.15
C LEU A 128 9.59 0.45 -4.45
N ALA A 129 10.54 1.37 -4.41
CA ALA A 129 11.09 2.02 -5.60
C ALA A 129 11.92 1.08 -6.50
N THR A 130 12.25 -0.13 -6.04
CA THR A 130 13.07 -1.06 -6.83
C THR A 130 12.33 -1.64 -8.03
N LYS A 131 13.02 -1.77 -9.19
CA LYS A 131 12.48 -2.47 -10.37
C LYS A 131 12.00 -3.88 -10.02
N ARG A 132 12.72 -4.58 -9.13
CA ARG A 132 12.33 -5.91 -8.65
C ARG A 132 10.97 -5.89 -7.95
N ALA A 133 10.72 -4.95 -7.03
CA ALA A 133 9.43 -4.86 -6.33
C ALA A 133 8.24 -4.60 -7.27
N SER A 134 8.48 -3.89 -8.38
CA SER A 134 7.45 -3.65 -9.39
C SER A 134 7.09 -4.91 -10.21
N ARG A 135 8.04 -5.83 -10.43
CA ARG A 135 7.90 -7.01 -11.29
C ARG A 135 7.56 -8.29 -10.51
N GLU A 136 8.07 -8.39 -9.30
CA GLU A 136 7.98 -9.56 -8.43
C GLU A 136 7.59 -9.15 -7.03
N PHE A 137 7.01 -10.08 -6.28
CA PHE A 137 6.73 -9.86 -4.87
C PHE A 137 8.03 -9.84 -4.07
N VAL A 138 8.31 -8.72 -3.39
CA VAL A 138 9.36 -8.65 -2.38
C VAL A 138 8.74 -8.59 -0.98
N LEU A 139 9.41 -9.22 -0.01
CA LEU A 139 8.97 -9.21 1.39
C LEU A 139 9.05 -7.78 1.95
N PRO A 140 8.20 -7.44 2.94
CA PRO A 140 8.33 -6.18 3.66
C PRO A 140 9.65 -6.12 4.44
N ASP A 141 10.16 -4.91 4.66
CA ASP A 141 11.41 -4.61 5.38
C ASP A 141 11.20 -3.83 6.68
N ARG A 142 10.00 -3.29 6.95
CA ARG A 142 9.67 -2.60 8.20
C ARG A 142 8.88 -3.44 9.18
N ALA A 143 7.84 -4.13 8.69
CA ALA A 143 6.99 -4.98 9.51
C ALA A 143 6.40 -6.14 8.70
N ARG A 144 6.06 -7.25 9.37
CA ARG A 144 5.45 -8.40 8.68
C ARG A 144 4.05 -8.05 8.19
N LEU A 145 3.74 -8.43 6.95
CA LEU A 145 2.36 -8.40 6.46
C LEU A 145 1.52 -9.45 7.21
N PRO A 146 0.23 -9.15 7.50
CA PRO A 146 -0.69 -10.13 8.04
C PRO A 146 -0.76 -11.41 7.20
N GLY A 147 -0.82 -12.57 7.85
CA GLY A 147 -0.86 -13.89 7.20
C GLY A 147 0.47 -14.37 6.60
N ALA A 148 1.56 -13.60 6.69
CA ALA A 148 2.89 -14.11 6.36
C ALA A 148 3.41 -14.99 7.51
N SER A 149 3.59 -16.29 7.25
CA SER A 149 4.17 -17.21 8.25
C SER A 149 5.57 -16.76 8.66
N ALA A 150 5.91 -16.96 9.94
CA ALA A 150 7.12 -16.44 10.58
C ALA A 150 8.43 -16.88 9.89
N MET A 151 8.43 -17.98 9.14
CA MET A 151 9.64 -18.65 8.64
C MET A 151 10.43 -17.90 7.55
N ALA A 152 9.88 -16.85 6.91
CA ALA A 152 10.57 -16.18 5.80
C ALA A 152 11.59 -15.10 6.22
N GLN A 153 11.89 -14.93 7.51
CA GLN A 153 12.81 -13.88 7.99
C GLN A 153 14.18 -14.38 8.48
N THR A 154 14.44 -15.68 8.46
CA THR A 154 15.77 -16.20 8.79
C THR A 154 16.65 -16.24 7.54
N GLY A 155 16.84 -15.07 6.94
CA GLY A 155 17.99 -14.86 6.06
C GLY A 155 19.20 -14.60 6.94
N THR A 156 19.77 -15.66 7.53
CA THR A 156 21.11 -15.61 8.09
C THR A 156 22.04 -15.29 6.91
N PHE A 157 22.40 -14.02 6.79
CA PHE A 157 23.50 -13.59 5.94
C PHE A 157 24.77 -14.07 6.65
N GLU A 158 25.19 -15.29 6.32
CA GLU A 158 26.55 -15.76 6.60
C GLU A 158 27.50 -14.89 5.77
N PRO A 159 28.37 -14.08 6.40
CA PRO A 159 29.38 -13.36 5.65
C PRO A 159 30.38 -14.38 5.10
N LEU A 160 30.55 -14.37 3.76
CA LEU A 160 31.66 -15.01 3.09
C LEU A 160 32.99 -14.51 3.67
N THR A 161 33.57 -15.23 4.63
CA THR A 161 34.98 -15.09 4.96
C THR A 161 35.79 -15.86 3.92
N ARG A 162 36.19 -15.13 2.88
CA ARG A 162 37.34 -15.48 2.05
C ARG A 162 38.61 -15.02 2.78
N GLY A 163 39.55 -15.95 2.99
CA GLY A 163 40.93 -15.72 3.43
C GLY A 163 41.54 -17.04 3.90
N ALA A 164 42.21 -17.81 3.04
CA ALA A 164 43.61 -17.66 2.61
C ALA A 164 44.64 -18.00 3.71
N SER A 165 45.56 -18.91 3.34
CA SER A 165 46.79 -19.37 4.01
C SER A 165 46.56 -20.30 5.22
N SER A 166 47.22 -21.46 5.32
CA SER A 166 48.60 -21.83 4.95
C SER A 166 48.70 -23.26 4.40
#